data_AF-A0A7U9SI89-F1
#
_entry.id   AF-A0A7U9SI89-F1
#
_cell.length_a   1.000
_cell.length_b   1.000
_cell.length_c   1.000
_cell.angle_alpha   90.00
_cell.angle_beta   90.00
_cell.angle_gamma   90.00
#
_symmetry.space_group_name_H-M   'P 1'
#
loop_
_entity.id
_entity.type
_entity.pdbx_description
1 polymer ?
#
loop_
_entity_poly.entity_id
_entity_poly.type
_entity_poly.pdbx_seq_one_letter_code
_entity_poly.pdbx_strand_id
1 'polypeptide(L)'
;MFDVLKKYNVAKGDPLGADYDEMAIDLVDGKTAIWFNGNWAWPNLEEAGAETEDEYGFLPYFMNNDSKDFANQKIQGSPSKQIMLDGQLATQEQKAAAKEFLNWIVFSEIGQQMLVKTCSIIPPFQNNPYEPNDPLSRDIYEKVHEDRAFNASAIVPNDHWAVLGSAMQKYLAERSDREELTEAIQDYWDEQE
;
A
#
# COMPACT_ATOMS: atom_id res chain seq x y z
N MET A 1 6.03 18.04 1.50
CA MET A 1 5.40 17.19 0.47
C MET A 1 3.88 17.41 0.39
N PHE A 2 3.11 17.24 1.47
CA PHE A 2 1.64 17.28 1.42
C PHE A 2 1.03 18.54 0.76
N ASP A 3 1.51 19.75 1.06
CA ASP A 3 0.97 20.98 0.44
C ASP A 3 1.17 21.02 -1.08
N VAL A 4 2.25 20.41 -1.58
CA VAL A 4 2.48 20.27 -3.03
C VAL A 4 1.40 19.37 -3.62
N LEU A 5 1.13 18.23 -2.97
CA LEU A 5 0.07 17.30 -3.39
C LEU A 5 -1.30 17.98 -3.37
N LYS A 6 -1.62 18.70 -2.28
CA LYS A 6 -2.85 19.50 -2.17
C LYS A 6 -2.98 20.53 -3.29
N LYS A 7 -1.89 21.23 -3.63
CA LYS A 7 -1.88 22.27 -4.66
C LYS A 7 -2.12 21.71 -6.07
N TYR A 8 -1.55 20.55 -6.37
CA TYR A 8 -1.59 19.89 -7.68
C TYR A 8 -2.53 18.67 -7.72
N ASN A 9 -3.48 18.60 -6.78
CA ASN A 9 -4.47 17.53 -6.73
C ASN A 9 -5.46 17.66 -7.90
N VAL A 10 -5.66 16.59 -8.67
CA VAL A 10 -6.66 16.54 -9.75
C VAL A 10 -8.07 16.83 -9.22
N ALA A 11 -8.38 16.36 -8.01
CA ALA A 11 -9.66 16.57 -7.33
C ALA A 11 -9.71 17.88 -6.52
N LYS A 12 -8.86 18.88 -6.79
CA LYS A 12 -8.78 20.12 -5.97
C LYS A 12 -10.12 20.85 -5.78
N GLY A 13 -11.05 20.74 -6.72
CA GLY A 13 -12.38 21.35 -6.61
C GLY A 13 -13.26 20.72 -5.51
N ASP A 14 -13.07 19.43 -5.25
CA ASP A 14 -13.69 18.70 -4.15
C ASP A 14 -12.73 17.61 -3.65
N PRO A 15 -11.69 17.98 -2.88
CA PRO A 15 -10.61 17.05 -2.53
C PRO A 15 -11.04 15.99 -1.51
N LEU A 16 -12.21 16.14 -0.89
CA LEU A 16 -12.80 15.14 0.01
C LEU A 16 -13.75 14.19 -0.71
N GLY A 17 -14.21 14.54 -1.92
CA GLY A 17 -15.04 13.73 -2.78
C GLY A 17 -14.27 12.86 -3.78
N ALA A 18 -12.94 12.83 -3.71
CA ALA A 18 -12.12 12.01 -4.60
C ALA A 18 -12.46 10.52 -4.45
N ASP A 19 -12.82 9.89 -5.57
CA ASP A 19 -13.16 8.46 -5.63
C ASP A 19 -11.98 7.62 -6.13
N TYR A 20 -11.82 6.42 -5.56
CA TYR A 20 -10.67 5.57 -5.87
C TYR A 20 -10.65 5.07 -7.32
N ASP A 21 -11.81 4.72 -7.88
CA ASP A 21 -11.91 4.22 -9.26
C ASP A 21 -11.73 5.38 -10.25
N GLU A 22 -12.26 6.57 -9.94
CA GLU A 22 -11.96 7.77 -10.73
C GLU A 22 -10.47 8.11 -10.74
N MET A 23 -9.75 7.94 -9.62
CA MET A 23 -8.30 8.18 -9.59
C MET A 23 -7.51 7.18 -10.43
N ALA A 24 -7.97 5.93 -10.53
CA ALA A 24 -7.39 4.95 -11.44
C ALA A 24 -7.60 5.37 -12.90
N ILE A 25 -8.82 5.76 -13.27
CA ILE A 25 -9.16 6.26 -14.61
C ILE A 25 -8.32 7.50 -14.96
N ASP A 26 -8.20 8.46 -14.05
CA ASP A 26 -7.43 9.67 -14.29
C ASP A 26 -5.93 9.40 -14.50
N LEU A 27 -5.38 8.36 -13.87
CA LEU A 27 -4.00 7.92 -14.13
C LEU A 27 -3.86 7.29 -15.52
N VAL A 28 -4.78 6.39 -15.89
CA VAL A 28 -4.78 5.74 -17.23
C VAL A 28 -5.00 6.75 -18.36
N ASP A 29 -5.91 7.71 -18.16
CA ASP A 29 -6.18 8.81 -19.09
C ASP A 29 -5.04 9.84 -19.18
N GLY A 30 -4.02 9.74 -18.32
CA GLY A 30 -2.89 10.67 -18.25
C GLY A 30 -3.23 12.05 -17.69
N LYS A 31 -4.38 12.20 -17.01
CA LYS A 31 -4.74 13.44 -16.29
C LYS A 31 -3.98 13.57 -14.98
N THR A 32 -3.69 12.43 -14.35
CA THR A 32 -2.86 12.32 -13.14
C THR A 32 -1.51 11.71 -13.53
N ALA A 33 -0.41 12.36 -13.16
CA ALA A 33 0.94 11.85 -13.43
C ALA A 33 1.49 10.94 -12.33
N ILE A 34 1.07 11.16 -11.08
CA ILE A 34 1.54 10.41 -9.90
C ILE A 34 0.35 10.17 -8.99
N TRP A 35 0.15 8.91 -8.58
CA TRP A 35 -0.88 8.51 -7.63
C TRP A 35 -0.25 7.82 -6.42
N PHE A 36 -0.58 8.27 -5.21
CA PHE A 36 -0.11 7.65 -3.97
C PHE A 36 -0.90 6.38 -3.70
N ASN A 37 -0.31 5.24 -4.04
CA ASN A 37 -0.95 3.94 -3.88
C ASN A 37 0.08 2.79 -3.80
N GLY A 38 -0.38 1.55 -3.72
CA GLY A 38 0.45 0.34 -3.80
C GLY A 38 0.12 -0.52 -5.01
N ASN A 39 0.79 -1.66 -5.14
CA ASN A 39 0.62 -2.57 -6.28
C ASN A 39 -0.78 -3.20 -6.35
N TRP A 40 -1.52 -3.20 -5.24
CA TRP A 40 -2.94 -3.59 -5.21
C TRP A 40 -3.86 -2.69 -6.04
N ALA A 41 -3.37 -1.56 -6.57
CA ALA A 41 -4.11 -0.71 -7.49
C ALA A 41 -4.25 -1.30 -8.90
N TRP A 42 -3.42 -2.29 -9.27
CA TRP A 42 -3.38 -2.82 -10.62
C TRP A 42 -4.75 -3.25 -11.18
N PRO A 43 -5.61 -4.00 -10.45
CA PRO A 43 -6.92 -4.39 -10.99
C PRO A 43 -7.79 -3.20 -11.42
N ASN A 44 -7.76 -2.09 -10.67
CA ASN A 44 -8.51 -0.88 -11.02
C ASN A 44 -7.92 -0.17 -12.24
N LEU A 45 -6.58 -0.21 -12.42
CA LEU A 45 -5.94 0.33 -13.62
C LEU A 45 -6.25 -0.52 -14.85
N GLU A 46 -6.20 -1.85 -14.72
CA GLU A 46 -6.56 -2.80 -15.78
C GLU A 46 -8.03 -2.61 -16.19
N GLU A 47 -8.96 -2.49 -15.23
CA GLU A 47 -10.38 -2.19 -15.51
C GLU A 47 -10.58 -0.82 -16.18
N ALA A 48 -9.73 0.15 -15.86
CA ALA A 48 -9.72 1.47 -16.51
C ALA A 48 -9.06 1.47 -17.90
N GLY A 49 -8.43 0.36 -18.33
CA GLY A 49 -7.85 0.20 -19.67
C GLY A 49 -6.32 0.24 -19.74
N ALA A 50 -5.63 0.12 -18.60
CA ALA A 50 -4.19 -0.12 -18.60
C ALA A 50 -3.87 -1.55 -19.08
N GLU A 51 -2.81 -1.69 -19.86
CA GLU A 51 -2.34 -2.98 -20.37
C GLU A 51 -1.05 -3.40 -19.65
N THR A 52 -0.79 -4.72 -19.55
CA THR A 52 0.40 -5.23 -18.84
C THR A 52 1.74 -4.78 -19.45
N GLU A 53 1.71 -4.37 -20.71
CA GLU A 53 2.82 -3.84 -21.49
C GLU A 53 3.11 -2.36 -21.22
N ASP A 54 2.19 -1.66 -20.56
CA ASP A 54 2.37 -0.26 -20.19
C ASP A 54 3.43 -0.08 -19.09
N GLU A 55 4.10 1.08 -19.11
CA GLU A 55 5.19 1.40 -18.19
C GLU A 55 4.66 2.00 -16.88
N TYR A 56 4.22 1.14 -15.96
CA TYR A 56 3.91 1.53 -14.58
C TYR A 56 4.98 1.10 -13.58
N GLY A 57 5.24 1.93 -12.58
CA GLY A 57 6.18 1.62 -11.51
C GLY A 57 6.14 2.61 -10.36
N PHE A 58 6.95 2.35 -9.34
CA PHE A 58 6.96 3.14 -8.11
C PHE A 58 8.20 4.04 -7.99
N LEU A 59 7.95 5.25 -7.47
CA LEU A 59 8.95 6.17 -6.96
C LEU A 59 8.96 6.15 -5.43
N PRO A 60 10.11 6.35 -4.77
CA PRO A 60 10.18 6.55 -3.32
C PRO A 60 9.30 7.70 -2.85
N TYR A 61 8.78 7.58 -1.63
CA TYR A 61 8.17 8.72 -0.96
C TYR A 61 9.27 9.67 -0.50
N PHE A 62 9.51 10.73 -1.28
CA PHE A 62 10.59 11.66 -0.98
C PHE A 62 10.28 12.48 0.29
N MET A 63 10.97 12.18 1.37
CA MET A 63 10.79 12.82 2.68
C MET A 63 11.49 14.18 2.78
N ASN A 64 12.58 14.34 2.03
CA ASN A 64 13.39 15.56 2.03
C ASN A 64 14.16 15.71 0.69
N ASN A 65 15.00 16.74 0.58
CA ASN A 65 15.76 17.03 -0.64
C ASN A 65 17.13 16.33 -0.72
N ASP A 66 17.49 15.49 0.26
CA ASP A 66 18.74 14.73 0.23
C ASP A 66 18.56 13.47 -0.62
N SER A 67 19.16 13.46 -1.81
CA SER A 67 19.13 12.29 -2.71
C SER A 67 19.85 11.06 -2.15
N LYS A 68 20.59 11.22 -1.04
CA LYS A 68 21.27 10.15 -0.32
C LYS A 68 20.50 9.63 0.89
N ASP A 69 19.36 10.26 1.23
CA ASP A 69 18.53 9.78 2.33
C ASP A 69 18.01 8.37 2.04
N PHE A 70 18.10 7.49 3.02
CA PHE A 70 17.61 6.11 2.95
C PHE A 70 16.15 6.03 2.45
N ALA A 71 15.26 6.87 2.97
CA ALA A 71 13.85 6.87 2.59
C ALA A 71 13.62 7.33 1.15
N ASN A 72 14.51 8.18 0.63
CA ASN A 72 14.46 8.68 -0.75
C ASN A 72 15.03 7.69 -1.77
N GLN A 73 15.72 6.63 -1.32
CA GLN A 73 16.37 5.64 -2.19
C GLN A 73 15.64 4.31 -2.30
N LYS A 74 14.71 4.03 -1.37
CA LYS A 74 14.01 2.75 -1.28
C LYS A 74 12.49 2.90 -1.34
N ILE A 75 11.82 1.89 -1.88
CA ILE A 75 10.36 1.77 -1.81
C ILE A 75 9.95 1.11 -0.50
N GLN A 76 8.86 1.59 0.10
CA GLN A 76 8.26 0.88 1.22
C GLN A 76 7.57 -0.38 0.72
N GLY A 77 8.11 -1.54 1.08
CA GLY A 77 7.57 -2.86 0.74
C GLY A 77 7.40 -3.66 2.03
N SER A 78 6.16 -3.95 2.41
CA SER A 78 5.86 -4.65 3.66
C SER A 78 4.75 -5.68 3.46
N PRO A 79 4.74 -6.78 4.23
CA PRO A 79 3.65 -7.76 4.16
C PRO A 79 2.29 -7.11 4.47
N SER A 80 1.42 -7.01 3.47
CA SER A 80 0.12 -6.32 3.59
C SER A 80 -1.03 -7.24 4.04
N LYS A 81 -0.77 -8.56 4.14
CA LYS A 81 -1.74 -9.58 4.52
C LYS A 81 -1.08 -10.49 5.56
N GLN A 82 -1.63 -10.49 6.76
CA GLN A 82 -1.17 -11.31 7.87
C GLN A 82 -2.26 -12.32 8.21
N ILE A 83 -1.88 -13.58 8.36
CA ILE A 83 -2.80 -14.66 8.73
C ILE A 83 -2.39 -15.18 10.10
N MET A 84 -3.33 -15.21 11.04
CA MET A 84 -3.12 -15.71 12.39
C MET A 84 -4.04 -16.92 12.64
N LEU A 85 -3.54 -17.89 13.42
CA LEU A 85 -4.36 -18.98 13.93
C LEU A 85 -4.89 -18.60 15.30
N ASP A 86 -6.22 -18.61 15.47
CA ASP A 86 -6.84 -18.32 16.74
C ASP A 86 -6.46 -19.38 17.79
N GLY A 87 -5.78 -18.93 18.85
CA GLY A 87 -5.39 -19.79 19.97
C GLY A 87 -6.53 -20.14 20.92
N GLN A 88 -7.58 -19.33 20.98
CA GLN A 88 -8.60 -19.31 22.04
C GLN A 88 -9.90 -20.00 21.63
N LEU A 89 -10.50 -19.65 20.49
CA LEU A 89 -11.83 -20.16 20.12
C LEU A 89 -11.77 -21.34 19.15
N ALA A 90 -10.75 -21.39 18.28
CA ALA A 90 -10.65 -22.45 17.28
C ALA A 90 -10.39 -23.83 17.92
N THR A 91 -11.17 -24.82 17.49
CA THR A 91 -11.02 -26.22 17.89
C THR A 91 -9.71 -26.80 17.34
N GLN A 92 -9.27 -27.94 17.87
CA GLN A 92 -8.06 -28.61 17.37
C GLN A 92 -8.20 -29.04 15.90
N GLU A 93 -9.39 -29.47 15.49
CA GLU A 93 -9.69 -29.84 14.11
C GLU A 93 -9.60 -28.62 13.18
N GLN A 94 -10.17 -27.48 13.57
CA GLN A 94 -10.07 -26.23 12.81
C GLN A 94 -8.61 -25.75 12.68
N LYS A 95 -7.84 -25.83 13.77
CA LYS A 95 -6.40 -25.50 13.76
C LYS A 95 -5.61 -26.44 12.85
N ALA A 96 -5.95 -27.72 12.80
CA ALA A 96 -5.32 -28.68 11.91
C ALA A 96 -5.64 -28.36 10.43
N ALA A 97 -6.92 -28.16 10.10
CA ALA A 97 -7.35 -27.80 8.75
C ALA A 97 -6.72 -26.48 8.26
N ALA A 98 -6.65 -25.46 9.14
CA ALA A 98 -6.02 -24.18 8.79
C ALA A 98 -4.51 -24.34 8.50
N LYS A 99 -3.80 -25.17 9.28
CA LYS A 99 -2.39 -25.48 9.00
C LYS A 99 -2.20 -26.23 7.69
N GLU A 100 -3.09 -27.18 7.39
CA GLU A 100 -3.07 -27.91 6.12
C GLU A 100 -3.26 -26.97 4.94
N PHE A 101 -4.22 -26.05 5.03
CA PHE A 101 -4.45 -25.03 4.01
C PHE A 101 -3.24 -24.09 3.82
N LEU A 102 -2.65 -23.59 4.91
CA LEU A 102 -1.46 -22.74 4.84
C LEU A 102 -0.26 -23.49 4.24
N ASN A 103 -0.06 -24.75 4.62
CA ASN A 103 0.98 -25.58 4.01
C ASN A 103 0.71 -25.83 2.53
N TRP A 104 -0.55 -26.08 2.14
CA TRP A 104 -0.91 -26.25 0.74
C TRP A 104 -0.60 -24.98 -0.07
N ILE A 105 -0.93 -23.79 0.45
CA ILE A 105 -0.61 -22.51 -0.20
C ILE A 105 0.91 -22.37 -0.42
N VAL A 106 1.72 -22.68 0.60
CA VAL A 106 3.16 -22.42 0.59
C VAL A 106 3.96 -23.47 -0.17
N PHE A 107 3.56 -24.74 -0.10
CA PHE A 107 4.36 -25.87 -0.57
C PHE A 107 3.80 -26.60 -1.79
N SER A 108 2.53 -26.39 -2.16
CA SER A 108 1.98 -26.99 -3.38
C SER A 108 2.21 -26.08 -4.57
N GLU A 109 2.51 -26.68 -5.73
CA GLU A 109 2.68 -25.93 -6.98
C GLU A 109 1.42 -25.12 -7.34
N ILE A 110 0.24 -25.72 -7.17
CA ILE A 110 -1.04 -25.06 -7.46
C ILE A 110 -1.28 -23.88 -6.51
N GLY A 111 -1.00 -24.04 -5.21
CA GLY A 111 -1.13 -22.96 -4.23
C GLY A 111 -0.17 -21.81 -4.49
N GLN A 112 1.07 -22.13 -4.89
CA GLN A 112 2.08 -21.15 -5.27
C GLN A 112 1.68 -20.37 -6.53
N GLN A 113 1.17 -21.05 -7.56
CA GLN A 113 0.64 -20.39 -8.76
C GLN A 113 -0.58 -19.55 -8.44
N MET A 114 -1.52 -20.07 -7.64
CA MET A 114 -2.73 -19.34 -7.25
C MET A 114 -2.38 -18.02 -6.58
N LEU A 115 -1.46 -18.00 -5.60
CA LEU A 115 -1.04 -16.78 -4.92
C LEU A 115 -0.53 -15.71 -5.89
N VAL A 116 0.34 -16.10 -6.82
CA VAL A 116 1.04 -15.14 -7.68
C VAL A 116 0.20 -14.76 -8.89
N LYS A 117 -0.38 -15.74 -9.58
CA LYS A 117 -1.02 -15.56 -10.89
C LYS A 117 -2.51 -15.26 -10.81
N THR A 118 -3.18 -15.67 -9.73
CA THR A 118 -4.62 -15.45 -9.55
C THR A 118 -4.90 -14.38 -8.51
N CYS A 119 -4.19 -14.39 -7.39
CA CYS A 119 -4.40 -13.42 -6.32
C CYS A 119 -3.54 -12.16 -6.46
N SER A 120 -2.59 -12.13 -7.41
CA SER A 120 -1.64 -11.03 -7.60
C SER A 120 -0.89 -10.66 -6.31
N ILE A 121 -0.53 -11.66 -5.51
CA ILE A 121 0.22 -11.50 -4.26
C ILE A 121 1.69 -11.83 -4.50
N ILE A 122 2.57 -10.91 -4.09
CA ILE A 122 4.01 -11.17 -3.99
C ILE A 122 4.27 -12.04 -2.76
N PRO A 123 4.69 -13.31 -2.93
CA PRO A 123 4.85 -14.23 -1.82
C PRO A 123 6.13 -13.89 -1.03
N PRO A 124 6.12 -13.94 0.32
CA PRO A 124 7.31 -13.67 1.12
C PRO A 124 8.26 -14.89 1.21
N PHE A 125 8.05 -15.92 0.39
CA PHE A 125 8.69 -17.22 0.54
C PHE A 125 9.67 -17.49 -0.61
N GLN A 126 10.90 -17.88 -0.26
CA GLN A 126 11.96 -18.19 -1.24
C GLN A 126 11.69 -19.47 -2.06
N ASN A 127 10.74 -20.30 -1.65
CA ASN A 127 10.42 -21.56 -2.31
C ASN A 127 9.35 -21.44 -3.41
N ASN A 128 8.82 -20.24 -3.66
CA ASN A 128 7.87 -19.98 -4.73
C ASN A 128 8.61 -19.38 -5.94
N PRO A 129 8.74 -20.10 -7.07
CA PRO A 129 9.49 -19.62 -8.23
C PRO A 129 8.66 -18.74 -9.18
N TYR A 130 7.36 -18.54 -8.91
CA TYR A 130 6.49 -17.77 -9.78
C TYR A 130 6.61 -16.27 -9.50
N GLU A 131 6.77 -15.49 -10.56
CA GLU A 131 6.89 -14.04 -10.49
C GLU A 131 5.57 -13.35 -10.85
N PRO A 132 5.28 -12.13 -10.34
CA PRO A 132 4.10 -11.39 -10.74
C PRO A 132 4.08 -11.07 -12.24
N ASN A 133 2.90 -10.94 -12.83
CA ASN A 133 2.77 -10.57 -14.25
C ASN A 133 2.49 -9.07 -14.42
N ASP A 134 1.75 -8.47 -13.50
CA ASP A 134 1.37 -7.06 -13.59
C ASP A 134 2.56 -6.13 -13.32
N PRO A 135 2.64 -4.97 -14.02
CA PRO A 135 3.80 -4.10 -13.97
C PRO A 135 4.05 -3.54 -12.55
N LEU A 136 3.01 -3.21 -11.80
CA LEU A 136 3.16 -2.69 -10.43
C LEU A 136 3.77 -3.73 -9.48
N SER A 137 3.26 -4.97 -9.49
CA SER A 137 3.79 -6.01 -8.61
C SER A 137 5.19 -6.47 -9.05
N ARG A 138 5.47 -6.49 -10.35
CA ARG A 138 6.82 -6.76 -10.87
C ARG A 138 7.82 -5.72 -10.37
N ASP A 139 7.48 -4.44 -10.44
CA ASP A 139 8.35 -3.37 -9.97
C ASP A 139 8.67 -3.46 -8.47
N ILE A 140 7.68 -3.80 -7.63
CA ILE A 140 7.92 -4.08 -6.20
C ILE A 140 8.79 -5.34 -6.03
N TYR A 141 8.50 -6.41 -6.77
CA TYR A 141 9.24 -7.67 -6.70
C TYR A 141 10.73 -7.48 -7.05
N GLU A 142 11.02 -6.78 -8.15
CA GLU A 142 12.38 -6.42 -8.57
C GLU A 142 13.10 -5.60 -7.50
N LYS A 143 12.45 -4.54 -6.99
CA LYS A 143 13.04 -3.69 -5.95
C LYS A 143 13.30 -4.43 -4.63
N VAL A 144 12.48 -5.40 -4.26
CA VAL A 144 12.76 -6.27 -3.09
C VAL A 144 14.01 -7.12 -3.33
N HIS A 145 14.15 -7.72 -4.52
CA HIS A 145 15.31 -8.55 -4.87
C HIS A 145 16.61 -7.74 -5.02
N GLU A 146 16.51 -6.47 -5.40
CA GLU A 146 17.64 -5.54 -5.50
C GLU A 146 18.05 -4.88 -4.17
N ASP A 147 17.43 -5.24 -3.03
CA ASP A 147 17.58 -4.54 -1.74
C ASP A 147 17.24 -3.02 -1.83
N ARG A 148 16.33 -2.66 -2.75
CA ARG A 148 15.79 -1.32 -2.93
C ARG A 148 14.39 -1.15 -2.33
N ALA A 149 13.98 -2.10 -1.50
CA ALA A 149 12.79 -2.01 -0.67
C ALA A 149 13.16 -1.99 0.81
N PHE A 150 12.31 -1.40 1.64
CA PHE A 150 12.41 -1.50 3.09
C PHE A 150 11.07 -1.79 3.74
N ASN A 151 11.12 -2.49 4.88
CA ASN A 151 9.95 -2.74 5.70
C ASN A 151 9.70 -1.55 6.62
N ALA A 152 8.46 -1.07 6.65
CA ALA A 152 8.02 0.04 7.51
C ALA A 152 6.79 -0.35 8.35
N SER A 153 6.63 -1.65 8.64
CA SER A 153 5.53 -2.14 9.47
C SER A 153 5.58 -1.46 10.84
N ALA A 154 4.59 -0.61 11.11
CA ALA A 154 4.41 0.05 12.40
C ALA A 154 3.25 -0.61 13.14
N ILE A 155 3.44 -0.88 14.43
CA ILE A 155 2.34 -1.20 15.34
C ILE A 155 1.87 0.16 15.86
N VAL A 156 0.69 0.56 15.44
CA VAL A 156 0.05 1.84 15.79
C VAL A 156 -1.33 1.57 16.37
N PRO A 157 -1.88 2.45 17.21
CA PRO A 157 -3.20 2.23 17.79
C PRO A 157 -4.27 2.11 16.70
N ASN A 158 -5.29 1.30 16.95
CA ASN A 158 -6.28 0.93 15.93
C ASN A 158 -7.09 2.13 15.38
N ASP A 159 -7.20 3.20 16.16
CA ASP A 159 -7.96 4.41 15.82
C ASP A 159 -7.11 5.51 15.16
N HIS A 160 -5.77 5.38 15.09
CA HIS A 160 -4.87 6.40 14.54
C HIS A 160 -5.33 6.86 13.16
N TRP A 161 -5.77 5.91 12.33
CA TRP A 161 -6.21 6.18 10.98
C TRP A 161 -7.45 7.09 10.94
N ALA A 162 -8.42 6.83 11.82
CA ALA A 162 -9.65 7.62 11.87
C ALA A 162 -9.40 9.02 12.43
N VAL A 163 -8.65 9.11 13.54
CA VAL A 163 -8.39 10.38 14.24
C VAL A 163 -7.46 11.27 13.42
N LEU A 164 -6.26 10.78 13.07
CA LEU A 164 -5.29 11.55 12.30
C LEU A 164 -5.78 11.78 10.86
N GLY A 165 -6.50 10.81 10.28
CA GLY A 165 -7.12 10.97 8.97
C GLY A 165 -8.13 12.13 8.93
N SER A 166 -8.95 12.28 9.98
CA SER A 166 -9.89 13.41 10.09
C SER A 166 -9.15 14.76 10.18
N ALA A 167 -8.07 14.84 10.95
CA ALA A 167 -7.23 16.05 11.03
C ALA A 167 -6.60 16.39 9.67
N MET A 168 -6.09 15.38 8.96
CA MET A 168 -5.53 15.53 7.61
C MET A 168 -6.59 16.00 6.60
N GLN A 169 -7.81 15.46 6.65
CA GLN A 169 -8.92 15.89 5.80
C GLN A 169 -9.35 17.34 6.09
N LYS A 170 -9.38 17.75 7.37
CA LYS A 170 -9.66 19.13 7.76
C LYS A 170 -8.65 20.10 7.17
N TYR A 171 -7.36 19.74 7.23
CA TYR A 171 -6.27 20.53 6.64
C TYR A 171 -6.36 20.55 5.10
N LEU A 172 -6.66 19.40 4.48
CA LEU A 172 -6.86 19.29 3.03
C LEU A 172 -7.98 20.20 2.54
N ALA A 173 -9.08 20.28 3.28
CA ALA A 173 -10.25 21.11 2.99
C ALA A 173 -10.13 22.59 3.41
N GLU A 174 -8.94 23.04 3.83
CA GLU A 174 -8.69 24.42 4.28
C GLU A 174 -9.56 24.85 5.49
N ARG A 175 -9.95 23.87 6.31
CA ARG A 175 -10.73 24.09 7.54
C ARG A 175 -9.85 24.13 8.80
N SER A 176 -8.56 23.89 8.67
CA SER A 176 -7.52 24.08 9.68
C SER A 176 -6.25 24.59 9.01
N ASP A 177 -5.36 25.20 9.79
CA ASP A 177 -4.01 25.54 9.33
C ASP A 177 -3.00 24.45 9.72
N ARG A 178 -1.72 24.74 9.45
CA ARG A 178 -0.61 23.80 9.69
C ARG A 178 -0.32 23.65 11.18
N GLU A 179 -0.49 24.71 11.96
CA GLU A 179 -0.24 24.69 13.41
C GLU A 179 -1.26 23.79 14.08
N GLU A 180 -2.55 24.01 13.77
CA GLU A 180 -3.64 23.17 14.26
C GLU A 180 -3.50 21.70 13.82
N LEU A 181 -3.09 21.43 12.57
CA LEU A 181 -2.82 20.05 12.15
C LEU A 181 -1.69 19.41 12.97
N THR A 182 -0.61 20.14 13.22
CA THR A 182 0.57 19.61 13.92
C THR A 182 0.25 19.35 15.38
N GLU A 183 -0.48 20.26 16.02
CA GLU A 183 -0.99 20.11 17.39
C GLU A 183 -1.90 18.89 17.50
N ALA A 184 -2.88 18.73 16.61
CA ALA A 184 -3.79 17.57 16.62
C ALA A 184 -3.05 16.23 16.44
N ILE A 185 -1.98 16.19 15.65
CA ILE A 185 -1.13 15.00 15.51
C ILE A 185 -0.36 14.74 16.82
N GLN A 186 0.24 15.78 17.41
CA GLN A 186 1.02 15.66 18.64
C GLN A 186 0.14 15.20 19.80
N ASP A 187 -1.01 15.85 20.02
CA ASP A 187 -1.97 15.51 21.07
C ASP A 187 -2.40 14.05 20.97
N TYR A 188 -2.73 13.58 19.76
CA TYR A 188 -3.10 12.18 19.56
C TYR A 188 -2.01 11.23 20.04
N TRP A 189 -0.74 11.49 19.70
CA TRP A 189 0.37 10.61 20.09
C TRP A 189 0.74 10.72 21.58
N ASP A 190 0.57 11.89 22.19
CA ASP A 190 0.78 12.09 23.62
C ASP A 190 -0.25 11.32 24.47
N GLU A 191 -1.43 11.01 23.92
CA GLU A 191 -2.45 10.19 24.57
C GLU A 191 -2.19 8.68 24.50
N GLN A 192 -1.22 8.21 23.71
CA GLN A 192 -0.97 6.77 23.47
C GLN A 192 0.00 6.11 24.47
N GLU A 193 0.26 6.75 25.61
CA GLU A 193 1.13 6.21 26.69
C GLU A 193 0.69 4.84 27.24
#